data_AF-A0A2E6DST1-F1
#
_entry.id   AF-A0A2E6DST1-F1
#
_cell.length_a   1.000
_cell.length_b   1.000
_cell.length_c   1.000
_cell.angle_alpha   90.00
_cell.angle_beta   90.00
_cell.angle_gamma   90.00
#
_symmetry.space_group_name_H-M   'P 1'
#
loop_
_entity.id
_entity.type
_entity.pdbx_description
1 polymer ?
#
loop_
_entity_poly.entity_id
_entity_poly.type
_entity_poly.pdbx_seq_one_letter_code
_entity_poly.pdbx_strand_id
1 'polypeptide(L)'
;MSALDLWVLAAFTAGTLWLGLSRTAGQTTIGEYFTGGRRAPWTLVMASIVATETSTVTLVSLPGFAFGSNLTFLQLALGYLVGRILVTLFFIPRYFHEQYLTAYQVLTERFGQQVGRLASVLFLSTRNLADGFRLFATGLVMGAALLTLPGSSRLTTWLPSTIDPTTAVLLCAILLLGLVTIAYTYFGGISAVLWTDLLQLCVYLVGSLAAAVVLFRLIPGGWDEIIEVGTAAGRLRLLDFSVDLNRSYTFWSGLIGGACLTVSTHGTDQLIVQRYLSCRGPRDASKALLWSGLVVFCQFLLFLVIGVLLYVYYTGHSPDSLEMLTVNGTLQTDRIFPTFIVTELPSGLRGLMVAAIFAAAMSTLSSSLNASASTTVADFYMPATGGRRSEEHYLRMAKRSTILWGFVQILTACIAIRISTRVVDEVL
;
A
#
# COMPACT_ATOMS: atom_id res chain seq x y z
N MET A 1 -16.08 16.89 -5.34
CA MET A 1 -15.16 16.77 -6.50
C MET A 1 -15.69 17.57 -7.70
N SER A 2 -14.83 18.00 -8.63
CA SER A 2 -15.23 18.68 -9.87
C SER A 2 -15.25 17.70 -11.04
N ALA A 3 -15.76 18.11 -12.21
CA ALA A 3 -15.63 17.31 -13.44
C ALA A 3 -14.15 17.03 -13.78
N LEU A 4 -13.25 17.99 -13.54
CA LEU A 4 -11.81 17.82 -13.74
C LEU A 4 -11.23 16.75 -12.82
N ASP A 5 -11.63 16.73 -11.55
CA ASP A 5 -11.18 15.70 -10.60
C ASP A 5 -11.59 14.28 -11.06
N LEU A 6 -12.82 14.13 -11.55
CA LEU A 6 -13.33 12.86 -12.06
C LEU A 6 -12.59 12.44 -13.33
N TRP A 7 -12.26 13.39 -14.22
CA TRP A 7 -11.44 13.12 -15.40
C TRP A 7 -10.03 12.65 -15.02
N VAL A 8 -9.39 13.27 -14.02
CA VAL A 8 -8.07 12.84 -13.54
C VAL A 8 -8.14 11.41 -12.99
N LEU A 9 -9.15 11.10 -12.18
CA LEU A 9 -9.34 9.76 -11.63
C LEU A 9 -9.62 8.71 -12.72
N ALA A 10 -10.46 9.04 -13.69
CA ALA A 10 -10.76 8.17 -14.82
C ALA A 10 -9.52 7.94 -15.69
N ALA A 11 -8.74 8.98 -15.96
CA ALA A 11 -7.49 8.89 -16.71
C ALA A 11 -6.46 8.04 -15.97
N PHE A 12 -6.31 8.19 -14.66
CA PHE A 12 -5.45 7.34 -13.83
C PHE A 12 -5.89 5.86 -13.89
N THR A 13 -7.18 5.59 -13.71
CA THR A 13 -7.71 4.22 -13.68
C THR A 13 -7.56 3.55 -15.05
N ALA A 14 -7.95 4.25 -16.12
CA ALA A 14 -7.82 3.78 -17.49
C ALA A 14 -6.35 3.62 -17.90
N GLY A 15 -5.48 4.56 -17.52
CA GLY A 15 -4.04 4.50 -17.77
C GLY A 15 -3.37 3.32 -17.07
N THR A 16 -3.75 3.05 -15.82
CA THR A 16 -3.28 1.88 -15.06
C THR A 16 -3.72 0.58 -15.71
N LEU A 17 -5.01 0.47 -16.06
CA LEU A 17 -5.54 -0.72 -16.73
C LEU A 17 -4.87 -0.94 -18.09
N TRP A 18 -4.77 0.11 -18.91
CA TRP A 18 -4.08 0.07 -20.20
C TRP A 18 -2.62 -0.36 -20.05
N LEU A 19 -1.88 0.26 -19.13
CA LEU A 19 -0.48 -0.06 -18.91
C LEU A 19 -0.33 -1.52 -18.49
N GLY A 20 -1.14 -2.00 -17.55
CA GLY A 20 -1.10 -3.39 -17.13
C GLY A 20 -1.47 -4.37 -18.25
N LEU A 21 -2.53 -4.09 -19.03
CA LEU A 21 -2.93 -4.92 -20.17
C LEU A 21 -1.94 -4.88 -21.35
N SER A 22 -1.14 -3.81 -21.47
CA SER A 22 -0.06 -3.74 -22.46
C SER A 22 1.09 -4.71 -22.16
N ARG A 23 1.20 -5.21 -20.92
CA ARG A 23 2.27 -6.12 -20.45
C ARG A 23 1.88 -7.60 -20.48
N THR A 24 0.89 -7.95 -21.29
CA THR A 24 0.33 -9.31 -21.39
C THR A 24 1.04 -10.19 -22.42
N ALA A 25 1.78 -9.60 -23.35
CA ALA A 25 2.57 -10.32 -24.32
C ALA A 25 3.67 -11.15 -23.63
N GLY A 26 3.88 -12.40 -24.10
CA GLY A 26 4.94 -13.28 -23.60
C GLY A 26 4.60 -14.09 -22.33
N GLN A 27 3.38 -13.96 -21.79
CA GLN A 27 2.93 -14.71 -20.62
C GLN A 27 2.53 -16.16 -20.98
N THR A 28 3.49 -16.98 -21.40
CA THR A 28 3.27 -18.34 -21.89
C THR A 28 3.65 -19.45 -20.90
N THR A 29 4.50 -19.15 -19.92
CA THR A 29 4.98 -20.10 -18.90
C THR A 29 4.74 -19.57 -17.49
N ILE A 30 4.84 -20.44 -16.49
CA ILE A 30 4.77 -20.04 -15.07
C ILE A 30 5.90 -19.07 -14.73
N GLY A 31 7.11 -19.33 -15.23
CA GLY A 31 8.28 -18.50 -14.97
C GLY A 31 8.10 -17.07 -15.50
N GLU A 32 7.54 -16.90 -16.69
CA GLU A 32 7.18 -15.58 -17.22
C GLU A 32 6.09 -14.92 -16.35
N TYR A 33 5.07 -15.67 -15.94
CA TYR A 33 3.93 -15.14 -15.19
C TYR A 33 4.25 -14.69 -13.76
N PHE A 34 5.09 -15.44 -13.04
CA PHE A 34 5.41 -15.15 -11.64
C PHE A 34 6.75 -14.44 -11.43
N THR A 35 7.68 -14.51 -12.38
CA THR A 35 9.02 -13.89 -12.23
C THR A 35 9.40 -12.99 -13.42
N GLY A 36 8.55 -12.83 -14.44
CA GLY A 36 8.87 -12.02 -15.62
C GLY A 36 10.08 -12.55 -16.40
N GLY A 37 10.35 -13.85 -16.28
CA GLY A 37 11.53 -14.49 -16.85
C GLY A 37 12.84 -14.04 -16.21
N ARG A 38 12.82 -13.47 -15.00
CA ARG A 38 14.00 -12.96 -14.28
C ARG A 38 14.75 -11.85 -15.04
N ARG A 39 14.04 -10.99 -15.76
CA ARG A 39 14.64 -9.95 -16.63
C ARG A 39 14.39 -8.51 -16.17
N ALA A 40 13.64 -8.32 -15.08
CA ALA A 40 13.24 -6.98 -14.65
C ALA A 40 14.46 -6.14 -14.25
N PRO A 41 14.56 -4.87 -14.71
CA PRO A 41 15.58 -3.94 -14.24
C PRO A 41 15.44 -3.70 -12.74
N TRP A 42 16.56 -3.64 -12.03
CA TRP A 42 16.54 -3.44 -10.57
C TRP A 42 15.86 -2.14 -10.14
N THR A 43 15.87 -1.09 -10.96
CA THR A 43 15.18 0.19 -10.69
C THR A 43 13.66 0.04 -10.74
N LEU A 44 13.14 -0.77 -11.67
CA LEU A 44 11.72 -1.09 -11.74
C LEU A 44 11.30 -1.93 -10.53
N VAL A 45 12.12 -2.92 -10.17
CA VAL A 45 11.88 -3.75 -8.98
C VAL A 45 11.95 -2.91 -7.71
N MET A 46 12.91 -2.00 -7.59
CA MET A 46 13.01 -1.04 -6.47
C MET A 46 11.72 -0.23 -6.34
N ALA A 47 11.27 0.41 -7.42
CA ALA A 47 10.04 1.19 -7.43
C ALA A 47 8.84 0.36 -7.00
N SER A 48 8.76 -0.88 -7.48
CA SER A 48 7.71 -1.81 -7.12
C SER A 48 7.76 -2.26 -5.66
N ILE A 49 8.95 -2.46 -5.06
CA ILE A 49 9.09 -2.72 -3.62
C ILE A 49 8.50 -1.54 -2.83
N VAL A 50 8.89 -0.30 -3.16
CA VAL A 50 8.40 0.91 -2.48
C VAL A 50 6.88 1.05 -2.61
N ALA A 51 6.34 0.85 -3.82
CA ALA A 51 4.91 0.93 -4.07
C ALA A 51 4.12 -0.10 -3.25
N THR A 52 4.60 -1.34 -3.19
CA THR A 52 3.95 -2.43 -2.43
C THR A 52 4.03 -2.26 -0.93
N GLU A 53 5.11 -1.64 -0.44
CA GLU A 53 5.26 -1.31 0.98
C GLU A 53 4.33 -0.17 1.40
N THR A 54 3.87 0.64 0.45
CA THR A 54 3.06 1.83 0.70
C THR A 54 1.59 1.53 0.51
N SER A 55 0.84 1.54 1.61
CA SER A 55 -0.62 1.37 1.58
C SER A 55 -1.35 2.71 1.69
N THR A 56 -2.66 2.71 1.41
CA THR A 56 -3.55 3.83 1.73
C THR A 56 -3.43 4.26 3.19
N VAL A 57 -3.34 3.29 4.11
CA VAL A 57 -3.17 3.55 5.54
C VAL A 57 -1.86 4.29 5.78
N THR A 58 -0.77 3.89 5.14
CA THR A 58 0.52 4.58 5.26
C THR A 58 0.45 6.03 4.78
N LEU A 59 -0.20 6.27 3.63
CA LEU A 59 -0.32 7.59 3.02
C LEU A 59 -1.18 8.55 3.86
N VAL A 60 -2.20 8.04 4.55
CA VAL A 60 -3.15 8.84 5.35
C VAL A 60 -2.73 8.95 6.82
N SER A 61 -2.29 7.85 7.42
CA SER A 61 -1.99 7.78 8.85
C SER A 61 -0.63 8.34 9.23
N LEU A 62 0.36 8.40 8.33
CA LEU A 62 1.65 9.03 8.67
C LEU A 62 1.54 10.55 8.86
N PRO A 63 0.85 11.30 7.98
CA PRO A 63 0.53 12.70 8.25
C PRO A 63 -0.29 12.87 9.53
N GLY A 64 -1.32 12.02 9.74
CA GLY A 64 -2.13 12.04 10.98
C GLY A 64 -1.29 11.79 12.24
N PHE A 65 -0.37 10.83 12.19
CA PHE A 65 0.57 10.55 13.27
C PHE A 65 1.43 11.77 13.60
N ALA A 66 2.06 12.40 12.61
CA ALA A 66 2.89 13.58 12.85
C ALA A 66 2.08 14.80 13.32
N PHE A 67 0.84 14.95 12.84
CA PHE A 67 -0.11 15.96 13.34
C PHE A 67 -0.37 15.78 14.84
N GLY A 68 -0.70 14.55 15.26
CA GLY A 68 -1.05 14.23 16.65
C GLY A 68 0.17 14.12 17.57
N SER A 69 1.36 13.83 17.02
CA SER A 69 2.59 13.57 17.76
C SER A 69 3.78 14.39 17.25
N ASN A 70 4.73 13.80 16.51
CA ASN A 70 5.94 14.44 16.01
C ASN A 70 6.62 13.56 14.93
N LEU A 71 7.87 13.86 14.60
CA LEU A 71 8.64 13.17 13.56
C LEU A 71 9.33 11.86 14.01
N THR A 72 9.13 11.42 15.27
CA THR A 72 9.84 10.25 15.84
C THR A 72 9.59 8.93 15.12
N PHE A 73 8.49 8.80 14.37
CA PHE A 73 8.23 7.63 13.52
C PHE A 73 9.38 7.36 12.54
N LEU A 74 10.10 8.39 12.09
CA LEU A 74 11.21 8.24 11.15
C LEU A 74 12.35 7.34 11.70
N GLN A 75 12.46 7.18 13.01
CA GLN A 75 13.40 6.24 13.65
C GLN A 75 13.11 4.78 13.26
N LEU A 76 11.85 4.44 12.96
CA LEU A 76 11.47 3.14 12.44
C LEU A 76 12.08 2.90 11.04
N ALA A 77 12.11 3.92 10.19
CA ALA A 77 12.70 3.85 8.85
C ALA A 77 14.21 3.62 8.90
N LEU A 78 14.91 4.13 9.92
CA LEU A 78 16.32 3.81 10.17
C LEU A 78 16.51 2.32 10.46
N GLY A 79 15.63 1.74 11.30
CA GLY A 79 15.58 0.30 11.52
C GLY A 79 15.32 -0.47 10.23
N TYR A 80 14.47 0.06 9.35
CA TYR A 80 14.21 -0.59 8.08
C TYR A 80 15.47 -0.66 7.19
N LEU A 81 16.33 0.35 7.19
CA LEU A 81 17.61 0.29 6.47
C LEU A 81 18.50 -0.83 6.99
N VAL A 82 18.60 -0.98 8.31
CA VAL A 82 19.36 -2.08 8.95
C VAL A 82 18.79 -3.44 8.54
N GLY A 83 17.48 -3.62 8.63
CA GLY A 83 16.84 -4.87 8.24
C GLY A 83 17.07 -5.24 6.77
N ARG A 84 17.06 -4.26 5.86
CA ARG A 84 17.35 -4.49 4.43
C ARG A 84 18.80 -4.94 4.19
N ILE A 85 19.75 -4.42 4.96
CA ILE A 85 21.13 -4.91 4.94
C ILE A 85 21.17 -6.39 5.37
N LEU A 86 20.51 -6.75 6.47
CA LEU A 86 20.45 -8.14 6.94
C LEU A 86 19.80 -9.07 5.90
N VAL A 87 18.69 -8.67 5.29
CA VAL A 87 18.03 -9.44 4.22
C VAL A 87 18.96 -9.63 3.02
N THR A 88 19.66 -8.57 2.63
CA THR A 88 20.64 -8.61 1.53
C THR A 88 21.76 -9.60 1.79
N LEU A 89 22.28 -9.65 3.02
CA LEU A 89 23.40 -10.52 3.38
C LEU A 89 22.96 -11.99 3.56
N PHE A 90 21.81 -12.24 4.18
CA PHE A 90 21.44 -13.59 4.64
C PHE A 90 20.37 -14.28 3.79
N PHE A 91 19.48 -13.55 3.12
CA PHE A 91 18.32 -14.13 2.45
C PHE A 91 18.44 -14.06 0.93
N ILE A 92 18.82 -12.90 0.36
CA ILE A 92 18.91 -12.73 -1.10
C ILE A 92 19.77 -13.83 -1.76
N PRO A 93 20.99 -14.16 -1.29
CA PRO A 93 21.79 -15.22 -1.92
C PRO A 93 21.08 -16.57 -1.97
N ARG A 94 20.29 -16.91 -0.95
CA ARG A 94 19.55 -18.18 -0.88
C ARG A 94 18.43 -18.25 -1.90
N TYR A 95 17.71 -17.15 -2.14
CA TYR A 95 16.62 -17.12 -3.13
C TYR A 95 17.06 -17.34 -4.57
N PHE A 96 18.35 -17.12 -4.86
CA PHE A 96 18.92 -17.35 -6.18
C PHE A 96 19.71 -18.66 -6.30
N HIS A 97 19.73 -19.50 -5.27
CA HIS A 97 20.41 -20.79 -5.32
C HIS A 97 19.76 -21.75 -6.32
N GLU A 98 18.42 -21.79 -6.34
CA GLU A 98 17.62 -22.62 -7.24
C GLU A 98 16.63 -21.78 -8.06
N GLN A 99 15.87 -22.46 -8.92
CA GLN A 99 14.76 -21.87 -9.67
C GLN A 99 13.47 -21.77 -8.82
N TYR A 100 13.58 -21.21 -7.61
CA TYR A 100 12.42 -21.01 -6.74
C TYR A 100 11.42 -20.01 -7.36
N LEU A 101 10.15 -20.27 -7.08
CA LEU A 101 9.01 -19.40 -7.35
C LEU A 101 8.51 -18.72 -6.07
N THR A 102 8.76 -19.33 -4.90
CA THR A 102 8.29 -18.82 -3.61
C THR A 102 9.38 -18.81 -2.54
N ALA A 103 9.23 -17.91 -1.57
CA ALA A 103 10.04 -17.89 -0.37
C ALA A 103 9.96 -19.21 0.42
N TYR A 104 8.79 -19.87 0.37
CA TYR A 104 8.49 -21.04 1.20
C TYR A 104 9.05 -22.34 0.63
N GLN A 105 9.43 -22.37 -0.66
CA GLN A 105 10.23 -23.46 -1.22
C GLN A 105 11.60 -23.55 -0.57
N VAL A 106 12.22 -22.41 -0.20
CA VAL A 106 13.48 -22.39 0.58
C VAL A 106 13.27 -23.04 1.95
N LEU A 107 12.14 -22.75 2.61
CA LEU A 107 11.81 -23.38 3.89
C LEU A 107 11.51 -24.88 3.74
N THR A 108 10.86 -25.27 2.66
CA THR A 108 10.58 -26.68 2.33
C THR A 108 11.87 -27.46 2.14
N GLU A 109 12.83 -26.92 1.40
CA GLU A 109 14.12 -27.56 1.18
C GLU A 109 14.93 -27.65 2.48
N ARG A 110 14.91 -26.59 3.29
CA ARG A 110 15.74 -26.52 4.51
C ARG A 110 15.19 -27.34 5.68
N PHE A 111 13.87 -27.33 5.88
CA PHE A 111 13.21 -27.86 7.08
C PHE A 111 12.12 -28.90 6.78
N GLY A 112 11.88 -29.19 5.50
CA GLY A 112 10.88 -30.17 5.07
C GLY A 112 9.53 -29.56 4.72
N GLN A 113 8.72 -30.38 4.04
CA GLN A 113 7.44 -29.98 3.44
C GLN A 113 6.42 -29.41 4.43
N GLN A 114 6.41 -29.89 5.67
CA GLN A 114 5.45 -29.44 6.68
C GLN A 114 5.67 -27.97 7.05
N VAL A 115 6.93 -27.56 7.25
CA VAL A 115 7.28 -26.18 7.60
C VAL A 115 6.97 -25.23 6.45
N GLY A 116 7.37 -25.59 5.23
CA GLY A 116 7.07 -24.78 4.05
C GLY A 116 5.57 -24.61 3.79
N ARG A 117 4.77 -25.68 3.93
CA ARG A 117 3.31 -25.60 3.80
C ARG A 117 2.68 -24.76 4.89
N LEU A 118 3.12 -24.90 6.15
CA LEU A 118 2.61 -24.08 7.24
C LEU A 118 2.84 -22.59 6.97
N ALA A 119 4.06 -22.21 6.57
CA ALA A 119 4.40 -20.84 6.21
C ALA A 119 3.51 -20.33 5.04
N SER A 120 3.31 -21.18 4.02
CA SER A 120 2.46 -20.85 2.86
C SER A 120 1.00 -20.62 3.26
N VAL A 121 0.43 -21.47 4.12
CA VAL A 121 -0.95 -21.30 4.63
C VAL A 121 -1.05 -20.02 5.45
N LEU A 122 -0.12 -19.79 6.38
CA LEU A 122 -0.12 -18.58 7.21
C LEU A 122 -0.05 -17.32 6.34
N PHE A 123 0.81 -17.30 5.33
CA PHE A 123 0.86 -16.21 4.37
C PHE A 123 -0.47 -16.04 3.63
N LEU A 124 -0.98 -17.09 2.99
CA LEU A 124 -2.22 -17.00 2.20
C LEU A 124 -3.40 -16.49 3.03
N SER A 125 -3.57 -17.01 4.26
CA SER A 125 -4.67 -16.60 5.13
C SER A 125 -4.49 -15.16 5.64
N THR A 126 -3.35 -14.84 6.25
CA THR A 126 -3.16 -13.53 6.89
C THR A 126 -3.05 -12.40 5.86
N ARG A 127 -2.37 -12.64 4.73
CA ARG A 127 -2.17 -11.63 3.67
C ARG A 127 -3.49 -11.23 3.03
N ASN A 128 -4.28 -12.20 2.59
CA ASN A 128 -5.53 -11.91 1.87
C ASN A 128 -6.59 -11.28 2.78
N LEU A 129 -6.63 -11.67 4.07
CA LEU A 129 -7.49 -10.99 5.04
C LEU A 129 -7.05 -9.53 5.26
N ALA A 130 -5.76 -9.30 5.52
CA ALA A 130 -5.23 -7.96 5.75
C ALA A 130 -5.45 -7.03 4.55
N ASP A 131 -5.23 -7.51 3.33
CA ASP A 131 -5.41 -6.69 2.13
C ASP A 131 -6.89 -6.45 1.81
N GLY A 132 -7.79 -7.37 2.16
CA GLY A 132 -9.24 -7.12 2.14
C GLY A 132 -9.65 -5.98 3.09
N PHE A 133 -9.12 -5.95 4.31
CA PHE A 133 -9.35 -4.82 5.23
C PHE A 133 -8.75 -3.50 4.73
N ARG A 134 -7.57 -3.53 4.09
CA ARG A 134 -6.97 -2.34 3.46
C ARG A 134 -7.79 -1.83 2.27
N LEU A 135 -8.38 -2.72 1.50
CA LEU A 135 -9.29 -2.38 0.41
C LEU A 135 -10.56 -1.69 0.96
N PHE A 136 -11.11 -2.21 2.06
CA PHE A 136 -12.19 -1.54 2.81
C PHE A 136 -11.79 -0.15 3.31
N ALA A 137 -10.63 0.00 3.96
CA ALA A 137 -10.14 1.29 4.45
C ALA A 137 -9.97 2.31 3.31
N THR A 138 -9.48 1.86 2.14
CA THR A 138 -9.39 2.70 0.93
C THR A 138 -10.76 3.16 0.47
N GLY A 139 -11.74 2.26 0.50
CA GLY A 139 -13.11 2.58 0.19
C GLY A 139 -13.72 3.63 1.14
N LEU A 140 -13.39 3.62 2.43
CA LEU A 140 -13.88 4.63 3.40
C LEU A 140 -13.42 6.05 3.02
N VAL A 141 -12.13 6.18 2.66
CA VAL A 141 -11.57 7.46 2.20
C VAL A 141 -12.30 7.94 0.94
N MET A 142 -12.63 7.03 0.03
CA MET A 142 -13.38 7.35 -1.18
C MET A 142 -14.83 7.75 -0.89
N GLY A 143 -15.50 7.06 0.03
CA GLY A 143 -16.83 7.43 0.51
C GLY A 143 -16.87 8.87 0.99
N ALA A 144 -15.92 9.27 1.84
CA ALA A 144 -15.81 10.65 2.31
C ALA A 144 -15.55 11.65 1.18
N ALA A 145 -14.67 11.33 0.22
CA ALA A 145 -14.34 12.23 -0.90
C ALA A 145 -15.47 12.38 -1.93
N LEU A 146 -16.25 11.32 -2.18
CA LEU A 146 -17.36 11.35 -3.13
C LEU A 146 -18.64 11.90 -2.52
N LEU A 147 -18.94 11.67 -1.24
CA LEU A 147 -20.18 12.17 -0.63
C LEU A 147 -20.19 13.69 -0.47
N THR A 148 -19.01 14.30 -0.36
CA THR A 148 -18.82 15.77 -0.32
C THR A 148 -19.00 16.44 -1.69
N LEU A 149 -19.39 15.70 -2.74
CA LEU A 149 -19.76 16.24 -4.05
C LEU A 149 -21.07 17.05 -4.01
N PRO A 150 -21.11 18.28 -4.53
CA PRO A 150 -22.37 18.93 -4.88
C PRO A 150 -23.15 18.07 -5.88
N GLY A 151 -24.35 17.62 -5.52
CA GLY A 151 -25.15 16.70 -6.33
C GLY A 151 -24.86 15.21 -6.13
N SER A 152 -24.09 14.82 -5.09
CA SER A 152 -23.90 13.42 -4.67
C SER A 152 -25.22 12.68 -4.43
N SER A 153 -26.28 13.40 -4.06
CA SER A 153 -27.65 12.90 -3.97
C SER A 153 -28.21 12.31 -5.27
N ARG A 154 -27.63 12.61 -6.44
CA ARG A 154 -27.98 12.01 -7.74
C ARG A 154 -27.20 10.72 -8.05
N LEU A 155 -26.05 10.51 -7.41
CA LEU A 155 -25.35 9.22 -7.50
C LEU A 155 -26.13 8.14 -6.73
N THR A 156 -26.90 8.55 -5.72
CA THR A 156 -27.70 7.68 -4.86
C THR A 156 -29.09 7.37 -5.42
N THR A 157 -29.57 8.09 -6.44
CA THR A 157 -30.93 7.86 -7.00
C THR A 157 -31.06 6.56 -7.79
N TRP A 158 -29.95 6.00 -8.30
CA TRP A 158 -29.94 4.72 -9.02
C TRP A 158 -29.82 3.52 -8.09
N LEU A 159 -29.58 3.76 -6.80
CA LEU A 159 -29.37 2.70 -5.81
C LEU A 159 -30.70 2.31 -5.16
N PRO A 160 -30.89 1.02 -4.81
CA PRO A 160 -32.07 0.59 -4.06
C PRO A 160 -32.20 1.42 -2.78
N SER A 161 -33.41 1.92 -2.49
CA SER A 161 -33.70 2.74 -1.31
C SER A 161 -33.43 2.05 0.03
N THR A 162 -33.10 0.76 0.02
CA THR A 162 -32.76 -0.06 1.18
C THR A 162 -31.27 -0.02 1.55
N ILE A 163 -30.39 0.56 0.72
CA ILE A 163 -28.94 0.64 0.97
C ILE A 163 -28.55 2.09 1.24
N ASP A 164 -27.87 2.33 2.35
CA ASP A 164 -27.32 3.64 2.68
C ASP A 164 -26.37 4.15 1.58
N PRO A 165 -26.51 5.41 1.12
CA PRO A 165 -25.62 6.08 0.17
C PRO A 165 -24.12 5.83 0.36
N THR A 166 -23.62 5.91 1.59
CA THR A 166 -22.20 5.76 1.92
C THR A 166 -21.76 4.33 1.65
N THR A 167 -22.58 3.38 2.10
CA THR A 167 -22.35 1.94 1.88
C THR A 167 -22.32 1.61 0.39
N ALA A 168 -23.20 2.21 -0.40
CA ALA A 168 -23.22 1.95 -1.84
C ALA A 168 -22.00 2.50 -2.57
N VAL A 169 -21.59 3.74 -2.27
CA VAL A 169 -20.36 4.35 -2.83
C VAL A 169 -19.13 3.52 -2.46
N LEU A 170 -19.07 3.06 -1.21
CA LEU A 170 -18.01 2.20 -0.69
C LEU A 170 -17.92 0.88 -1.47
N LEU A 171 -19.06 0.22 -1.70
CA LEU A 171 -19.13 -1.01 -2.50
C LEU A 171 -18.68 -0.77 -3.94
N CYS A 172 -19.12 0.33 -4.57
CA CYS A 172 -18.68 0.68 -5.92
C CYS A 172 -17.17 0.89 -6.00
N ALA A 173 -16.57 1.58 -5.02
CA ALA A 173 -15.13 1.80 -4.95
C ALA A 173 -14.37 0.47 -4.80
N ILE A 174 -14.79 -0.39 -3.87
CA ILE A 174 -14.19 -1.71 -3.63
C ILE A 174 -14.26 -2.59 -4.88
N LEU A 175 -15.44 -2.64 -5.54
CA LEU A 175 -15.62 -3.42 -6.76
C LEU A 175 -14.79 -2.87 -7.92
N LEU A 176 -14.78 -1.55 -8.12
CA LEU A 176 -13.99 -0.93 -9.18
C LEU A 176 -12.50 -1.22 -9.00
N LEU A 177 -11.96 -0.93 -7.80
CA LEU A 177 -10.55 -1.15 -7.47
C LEU A 177 -10.18 -2.64 -7.59
N GLY A 178 -11.00 -3.51 -7.01
CA GLY A 178 -10.79 -4.95 -7.02
C GLY A 178 -10.81 -5.52 -8.43
N LEU A 179 -11.85 -5.23 -9.23
CA LEU A 179 -12.00 -5.78 -10.58
C LEU A 179 -10.94 -5.26 -11.55
N VAL A 180 -10.61 -3.96 -11.50
CA VAL A 180 -9.53 -3.39 -12.33
C VAL A 180 -8.19 -4.05 -11.97
N THR A 181 -7.91 -4.21 -10.68
CA THR A 181 -6.67 -4.84 -10.19
C THR A 181 -6.59 -6.31 -10.59
N ILE A 182 -7.68 -7.07 -10.43
CA ILE A 182 -7.77 -8.45 -10.87
C ILE A 182 -7.51 -8.53 -12.37
N ALA A 183 -8.12 -7.65 -13.19
CA ALA A 183 -8.00 -7.71 -14.64
C ALA A 183 -6.54 -7.60 -15.10
N TYR A 184 -5.82 -6.53 -14.74
CA TYR A 184 -4.45 -6.39 -15.23
C TYR A 184 -3.48 -7.41 -14.62
N THR A 185 -3.71 -7.83 -13.36
CA THR A 185 -2.88 -8.87 -12.71
C THR A 185 -3.10 -10.23 -13.38
N TYR A 186 -4.36 -10.57 -13.67
CA TYR A 186 -4.75 -11.81 -14.33
C TYR A 186 -4.07 -11.96 -15.68
N PHE A 187 -4.12 -10.93 -16.53
CA PHE A 187 -3.57 -11.02 -17.88
C PHE A 187 -2.05 -10.87 -17.91
N GLY A 188 -1.48 -9.96 -17.12
CA GLY A 188 -0.08 -9.54 -17.25
C GLY A 188 0.89 -10.11 -16.22
N GLY A 189 0.40 -10.82 -15.20
CA GLY A 189 1.25 -11.44 -14.18
C GLY A 189 2.13 -10.41 -13.44
N ILE A 190 3.30 -10.84 -12.97
CA ILE A 190 4.23 -9.96 -12.26
C ILE A 190 4.72 -8.80 -13.13
N SER A 191 4.82 -8.98 -14.45
CA SER A 191 5.25 -7.91 -15.36
C SER A 191 4.29 -6.73 -15.31
N ALA A 192 2.97 -6.97 -15.40
CA ALA A 192 1.98 -5.91 -15.24
C ALA A 192 2.10 -5.24 -13.85
N VAL A 193 2.19 -6.04 -12.78
CA VAL A 193 2.33 -5.54 -11.41
C VAL A 193 3.51 -4.57 -11.27
N LEU A 194 4.71 -4.96 -11.73
CA LEU A 194 5.91 -4.12 -11.61
C LEU A 194 5.75 -2.76 -12.33
N TRP A 195 5.16 -2.76 -13.53
CA TRP A 195 4.99 -1.54 -14.31
C TRP A 195 3.85 -0.65 -13.79
N THR A 196 2.74 -1.23 -13.35
CA THR A 196 1.67 -0.46 -12.72
C THR A 196 2.11 0.11 -11.39
N ASP A 197 2.91 -0.62 -10.62
CA ASP A 197 3.49 -0.14 -9.37
C ASP A 197 4.37 1.10 -9.58
N LEU A 198 5.20 1.12 -10.62
CA LEU A 198 6.02 2.29 -10.95
C LEU A 198 5.14 3.52 -11.26
N LEU A 199 4.09 3.35 -12.07
CA LEU A 199 3.14 4.43 -12.35
C LEU A 199 2.48 4.91 -11.05
N GLN A 200 2.03 3.98 -10.21
CA GLN A 200 1.34 4.24 -8.96
C GLN A 200 2.23 4.97 -7.95
N LEU A 201 3.49 4.56 -7.82
CA LEU A 201 4.53 5.26 -7.06
C LEU A 201 4.67 6.71 -7.48
N CYS A 202 4.82 6.95 -8.79
CA CYS A 202 4.92 8.30 -9.31
C CYS A 202 3.67 9.13 -9.00
N VAL A 203 2.47 8.57 -9.19
CA VAL A 203 1.22 9.26 -8.94
C VAL A 203 1.09 9.68 -7.47
N TYR A 204 1.35 8.78 -6.52
CA TYR A 204 1.19 9.14 -5.11
C TYR A 204 2.30 10.05 -4.59
N LEU A 205 3.55 9.91 -5.05
CA LEU A 205 4.62 10.82 -4.64
C LEU A 205 4.41 12.24 -5.19
N VAL A 206 4.04 12.35 -6.48
CA VAL A 206 3.76 13.65 -7.10
C VAL A 206 2.52 14.28 -6.47
N GLY A 207 1.46 13.49 -6.21
CA GLY A 207 0.28 13.94 -5.50
C GLY A 207 0.62 14.50 -4.12
N SER A 208 1.31 13.71 -3.28
CA SER A 208 1.68 14.14 -1.93
C SER A 208 2.60 15.36 -1.93
N LEU A 209 3.55 15.46 -2.87
CA LEU A 209 4.41 16.64 -3.00
C LEU A 209 3.59 17.88 -3.41
N ALA A 210 2.66 17.74 -4.36
CA ALA A 210 1.78 18.83 -4.77
C ALA A 210 0.89 19.28 -3.60
N ALA A 211 0.35 18.35 -2.82
CA ALA A 211 -0.42 18.66 -1.63
C ALA A 211 0.41 19.42 -0.58
N ALA A 212 1.66 18.99 -0.34
CA ALA A 212 2.59 19.69 0.56
C ALA A 212 2.88 21.13 0.08
N VAL A 213 3.06 21.34 -1.23
CA VAL A 213 3.30 22.68 -1.80
C VAL A 213 2.07 23.59 -1.65
N VAL A 214 0.86 23.08 -1.89
CA VAL A 214 -0.37 23.85 -1.68
C VAL A 214 -0.52 24.20 -0.20
N LEU A 215 -0.37 23.22 0.68
CA LEU A 215 -0.48 23.40 2.12
C LEU A 215 0.53 24.43 2.65
N PHE A 216 1.78 24.37 2.20
CA PHE A 216 2.79 25.37 2.56
C PHE A 216 2.38 26.80 2.17
N ARG A 217 1.74 26.99 1.00
CA ARG A 217 1.27 28.30 0.55
C ARG A 217 0.06 28.84 1.34
N LEU A 218 -0.64 27.96 2.06
CA LEU A 218 -1.76 28.35 2.94
C LEU A 218 -1.28 28.78 4.33
N ILE A 219 0.02 28.77 4.60
CA ILE A 219 0.63 29.23 5.86
C ILE A 219 1.40 30.53 5.55
N PRO A 220 0.83 31.73 5.79
CA PRO A 220 1.42 33.00 5.38
C PRO A 220 2.80 33.28 6.00
N GLY A 221 3.07 32.80 7.23
CA GLY A 221 4.37 32.94 7.88
C GLY A 221 5.43 31.98 7.35
N GLY A 222 5.09 31.09 6.43
CA GLY A 222 6.03 30.18 5.76
C GLY A 222 6.83 29.32 6.74
N TRP A 223 8.12 29.10 6.44
CA TRP A 223 8.98 28.25 7.26
C TRP A 223 9.23 28.78 8.67
N ASP A 224 9.22 30.10 8.86
CA ASP A 224 9.46 30.71 10.17
C ASP A 224 8.32 30.33 11.15
N GLU A 225 7.06 30.49 10.72
CA GLU A 225 5.90 30.08 11.49
C GLU A 225 5.86 28.56 11.70
N ILE A 226 6.19 27.76 10.67
CA ILE A 226 6.21 26.30 10.77
C ILE A 226 7.23 25.84 11.83
N ILE A 227 8.42 26.45 11.85
CA ILE A 227 9.46 26.11 12.81
C ILE A 227 9.08 26.59 14.21
N GLU A 228 8.60 27.81 14.35
CA GLU A 228 8.19 28.38 15.64
C GLU A 228 7.06 27.57 16.29
N VAL A 229 5.93 27.43 15.60
CA VAL A 229 4.74 26.71 16.09
C VAL A 229 5.06 25.22 16.26
N GLY A 230 5.73 24.62 15.27
CA GLY A 230 6.12 23.21 15.30
C GLY A 230 7.09 22.87 16.44
N THR A 231 8.01 23.78 16.78
CA THR A 231 8.94 23.60 17.90
C THR A 231 8.22 23.79 19.24
N ALA A 232 7.43 24.86 19.38
CA ALA A 232 6.68 25.15 20.60
C ALA A 232 5.72 24.01 20.97
N ALA A 233 5.09 23.39 19.98
CA ALA A 233 4.21 22.23 20.16
C ALA A 233 4.94 20.87 20.19
N GLY A 234 6.28 20.85 20.07
CA GLY A 234 7.08 19.63 20.09
C GLY A 234 6.91 18.71 18.88
N ARG A 235 6.31 19.21 17.78
CA ARG A 235 6.02 18.46 16.55
C ARG A 235 7.28 18.13 15.74
N LEU A 236 8.35 18.92 15.88
CA LEU A 236 9.59 18.75 15.14
C LEU A 236 10.59 17.77 15.78
N ARG A 237 10.22 17.09 16.87
CA ARG A 237 11.09 16.11 17.50
C ARG A 237 11.32 14.91 16.58
N LEU A 238 12.57 14.73 16.12
CA LEU A 238 12.98 13.65 15.22
C LEU A 238 13.45 12.39 15.96
N LEU A 239 14.21 12.58 17.04
CA LEU A 239 14.86 11.49 17.78
C LEU A 239 14.41 11.46 19.24
N ASP A 240 14.30 10.25 19.78
CA ASP A 240 13.98 10.00 21.17
C ASP A 240 14.82 8.85 21.71
N PHE A 241 15.91 9.17 22.40
CA PHE A 241 16.84 8.18 22.95
C PHE A 241 16.41 7.55 24.29
N SER A 242 15.16 7.78 24.74
CA SER A 242 14.67 7.15 25.97
C SER A 242 14.63 5.62 25.88
N VAL A 243 14.87 4.95 27.01
CA VAL A 243 14.89 3.48 27.15
C VAL A 243 13.60 2.98 27.82
N ASP A 244 12.51 3.72 27.65
CA ASP A 244 11.20 3.36 28.20
C ASP A 244 10.50 2.34 27.29
N LEU A 245 10.26 1.14 27.81
CA LEU A 245 9.60 0.05 27.07
C LEU A 245 8.10 0.29 26.86
N ASN A 246 7.49 1.23 27.58
CA ASN A 246 6.09 1.60 27.40
C ASN A 246 5.91 2.66 26.30
N ARG A 247 7.02 3.23 25.80
CA ARG A 247 7.00 4.28 24.79
C ARG A 247 7.30 3.71 23.41
N SER A 248 6.35 3.89 22.50
CA SER A 248 6.55 3.57 21.08
C SER A 248 7.43 4.61 20.39
N TYR A 249 8.12 4.19 19.33
CA TYR A 249 8.93 5.06 18.46
C TYR A 249 10.06 5.81 19.18
N THR A 250 10.67 5.21 20.22
CA THR A 250 12.02 5.59 20.66
C THR A 250 13.07 5.15 19.65
N PHE A 251 14.29 5.69 19.72
CA PHE A 251 15.39 5.35 18.84
C PHE A 251 15.67 3.85 18.85
N TRP A 252 15.73 3.26 20.05
CA TRP A 252 16.01 1.84 20.24
C TRP A 252 14.86 0.96 19.73
N SER A 253 13.61 1.30 20.06
CA SER A 253 12.45 0.53 19.59
C SER A 253 12.28 0.65 18.08
N GLY A 254 12.52 1.83 17.49
CA GLY A 254 12.47 2.07 16.06
C GLY A 254 13.58 1.33 15.30
N LEU A 255 14.82 1.40 15.78
CA LEU A 255 15.96 0.74 15.13
C LEU A 255 15.83 -0.79 15.17
N ILE A 256 15.61 -1.36 16.37
CA ILE A 256 15.52 -2.81 16.57
C ILE A 256 14.21 -3.34 16.00
N GLY A 257 13.09 -2.72 16.35
CA GLY A 257 11.77 -3.11 15.87
C GLY A 257 11.66 -2.98 14.36
N GLY A 258 12.15 -1.87 13.78
CA GLY A 258 12.18 -1.67 12.34
C GLY A 258 13.05 -2.69 11.61
N ALA A 259 14.22 -3.04 12.17
CA ALA A 259 15.08 -4.07 11.60
C ALA A 259 14.39 -5.44 11.61
N CYS A 260 13.80 -5.85 12.74
CA CYS A 260 13.06 -7.11 12.85
C CYS A 260 11.85 -7.15 11.92
N LEU A 261 11.05 -6.08 11.87
CA LEU A 261 9.91 -5.95 10.97
C LEU A 261 10.35 -6.08 9.51
N THR A 262 11.46 -5.47 9.13
CA THR A 262 11.98 -5.53 7.77
C THR A 262 12.54 -6.91 7.44
N VAL A 263 13.28 -7.55 8.34
CA VAL A 263 13.74 -8.92 8.11
C VAL A 263 12.55 -9.87 7.90
N SER A 264 11.46 -9.69 8.65
CA SER A 264 10.23 -10.46 8.42
C SER A 264 9.58 -10.12 7.07
N THR A 265 9.18 -8.87 6.86
CA THR A 265 8.39 -8.41 5.70
C THR A 265 9.16 -8.43 4.38
N HIS A 266 10.46 -8.17 4.40
CA HIS A 266 11.28 -8.14 3.18
C HIS A 266 12.13 -9.39 3.03
N GLY A 267 12.42 -10.10 4.12
CA GLY A 267 13.25 -11.29 4.10
C GLY A 267 12.48 -12.59 4.02
N THR A 268 11.17 -12.63 4.32
CA THR A 268 10.41 -13.90 4.32
C THR A 268 9.05 -13.85 3.65
N ASP A 269 8.51 -12.65 3.42
CA ASP A 269 7.19 -12.48 2.81
C ASP A 269 7.25 -12.62 1.29
N GLN A 270 6.40 -13.49 0.75
CA GLN A 270 6.35 -13.76 -0.69
C GLN A 270 6.09 -12.51 -1.54
N LEU A 271 5.39 -11.48 -1.02
CA LEU A 271 5.18 -10.22 -1.74
C LEU A 271 6.50 -9.60 -2.21
N ILE A 272 7.46 -9.51 -1.30
CA ILE A 272 8.73 -8.84 -1.58
C ILE A 272 9.73 -9.84 -2.18
N VAL A 273 9.72 -11.10 -1.73
CA VAL A 273 10.60 -12.13 -2.29
C VAL A 273 10.35 -12.37 -3.78
N GLN A 274 9.09 -12.36 -4.22
CA GLN A 274 8.75 -12.52 -5.64
C GLN A 274 9.35 -11.41 -6.53
N ARG A 275 9.53 -10.20 -5.98
CA ARG A 275 10.18 -9.07 -6.67
C ARG A 275 11.67 -9.31 -6.84
N TYR A 276 12.34 -9.88 -5.83
CA TYR A 276 13.72 -10.31 -5.97
C TYR A 276 13.85 -11.35 -7.06
N LEU A 277 12.99 -12.37 -7.03
CA LEU A 277 12.99 -13.45 -8.02
C LEU A 277 12.73 -12.95 -9.46
N SER A 278 12.23 -11.73 -9.63
CA SER A 278 12.07 -11.09 -10.95
C SER A 278 13.34 -10.42 -11.49
N CYS A 279 14.35 -10.22 -10.64
CA CYS A 279 15.66 -9.69 -11.03
C CYS A 279 16.51 -10.74 -11.74
N ARG A 280 17.50 -10.27 -12.51
CA ARG A 280 18.49 -11.13 -13.20
C ARG A 280 19.39 -11.94 -12.27
N GLY A 281 19.57 -11.47 -11.05
CA GLY A 281 20.44 -12.12 -10.08
C GLY A 281 20.50 -11.39 -8.75
N PRO A 282 21.25 -11.96 -7.78
CA PRO A 282 21.28 -11.48 -6.40
C PRO A 282 21.81 -10.04 -6.28
N ARG A 283 22.76 -9.62 -7.13
CA ARG A 283 23.29 -8.25 -7.12
C ARG A 283 22.22 -7.21 -7.46
N ASP A 284 21.38 -7.50 -8.45
CA ASP A 284 20.30 -6.61 -8.87
C ASP A 284 19.18 -6.58 -7.83
N ALA A 285 18.81 -7.72 -7.26
CA ALA A 285 17.86 -7.78 -6.14
C ALA A 285 18.38 -7.01 -4.90
N SER A 286 19.68 -7.11 -4.60
CA SER A 286 20.31 -6.38 -3.50
C SER A 286 20.27 -4.87 -3.70
N LYS A 287 20.59 -4.41 -4.92
CA LYS A 287 20.44 -2.98 -5.29
C LYS A 287 18.99 -2.54 -5.15
N ALA A 288 18.04 -3.30 -5.70
CA ALA A 288 16.63 -2.97 -5.63
C ALA A 288 16.14 -2.83 -4.19
N LEU A 289 16.55 -3.75 -3.31
CA LEU A 289 16.18 -3.72 -1.90
C LEU A 289 16.86 -2.55 -1.17
N LEU A 290 18.17 -2.39 -1.24
CA LEU A 290 18.86 -1.35 -0.46
C LEU A 290 18.42 0.06 -0.86
N TRP A 291 18.27 0.32 -2.16
CA TRP A 291 17.81 1.62 -2.64
C TRP A 291 16.33 1.88 -2.35
N SER A 292 15.47 0.84 -2.28
CA SER A 292 14.08 1.04 -1.88
C SER A 292 13.98 1.59 -0.45
N GLY A 293 14.88 1.16 0.45
CA GLY A 293 14.94 1.70 1.81
C GLY A 293 15.23 3.19 1.88
N LEU A 294 16.09 3.71 1.01
CA LEU A 294 16.37 5.15 0.94
C LEU A 294 15.14 5.92 0.42
N VAL A 295 14.45 5.39 -0.59
CA VAL A 295 13.22 6.00 -1.13
C VAL A 295 12.13 6.02 -0.07
N VAL A 296 11.91 4.91 0.64
CA VAL A 296 10.94 4.80 1.74
C VAL A 296 11.26 5.79 2.86
N PHE A 297 12.54 5.96 3.22
CA PHE A 297 12.94 6.96 4.21
C PHE A 297 12.53 8.38 3.77
N CYS A 298 12.82 8.76 2.53
CA CYS A 298 12.46 10.08 1.99
C CYS A 298 10.94 10.26 1.89
N GLN A 299 10.22 9.21 1.52
CA GLN A 299 8.78 9.19 1.43
C GLN A 299 8.13 9.37 2.81
N PHE A 300 8.59 8.65 3.83
CA PHE A 300 8.06 8.81 5.19
C PHE A 300 8.35 10.22 5.72
N LEU A 301 9.54 10.76 5.45
CA LEU A 301 9.85 12.14 5.79
C LEU A 301 8.85 13.11 5.14
N LEU A 302 8.55 12.96 3.84
CA LEU A 302 7.54 13.77 3.16
C LEU A 302 6.17 13.70 3.87
N PHE A 303 5.69 12.49 4.18
CA PHE A 303 4.38 12.33 4.84
C PHE A 303 4.36 12.90 6.26
N LEU A 304 5.43 12.73 7.03
CA LEU A 304 5.53 13.30 8.37
C LEU A 304 5.61 14.84 8.33
N VAL A 305 6.34 15.41 7.37
CA VAL A 305 6.37 16.86 7.14
C VAL A 305 4.98 17.39 6.79
N ILE A 306 4.24 16.70 5.91
CA ILE A 306 2.83 17.05 5.64
C ILE A 306 2.03 17.09 6.94
N GLY A 307 2.22 16.13 7.85
CA GLY A 307 1.55 16.14 9.17
C GLY A 307 1.87 17.36 10.02
N VAL A 308 3.13 17.80 10.05
CA VAL A 308 3.53 19.04 10.74
C VAL A 308 2.90 20.27 10.09
N LEU A 309 2.92 20.35 8.76
CA LEU A 309 2.29 21.45 8.03
C LEU A 309 0.78 21.50 8.30
N LEU A 310 0.11 20.34 8.35
CA LEU A 310 -1.32 20.25 8.66
C LEU A 310 -1.59 20.74 10.09
N TYR A 311 -0.70 20.42 11.04
CA TYR A 311 -0.83 20.90 12.42
C TYR A 311 -0.80 22.42 12.50
N VAL A 312 0.19 23.04 11.86
CA VAL A 312 0.33 24.51 11.84
C VAL A 312 -0.87 25.15 11.15
N TYR A 313 -1.27 24.63 9.99
CA TYR A 313 -2.43 25.13 9.24
C TYR A 313 -3.73 25.07 10.06
N TYR A 314 -4.09 23.90 10.60
CA TYR A 314 -5.38 23.76 11.29
C TYR A 314 -5.40 24.48 12.65
N THR A 315 -4.28 24.57 13.36
CA THR A 315 -4.27 25.26 14.66
C THR A 315 -4.13 26.78 14.53
N GLY A 316 -3.45 27.27 13.50
CA GLY A 316 -3.20 28.70 13.28
C GLY A 316 -4.18 29.40 12.32
N HIS A 317 -4.75 28.67 11.35
CA HIS A 317 -5.51 29.29 10.26
C HIS A 317 -6.91 28.68 10.02
N SER A 318 -7.19 27.48 10.54
CA SER A 318 -8.50 26.84 10.37
C SER A 318 -8.97 26.05 11.62
N PRO A 319 -9.00 26.67 12.82
CA PRO A 319 -9.29 25.97 14.07
C PRO A 319 -10.69 25.37 14.14
N ASP A 320 -11.70 26.04 13.56
CA ASP A 320 -13.10 25.57 13.55
C ASP A 320 -13.26 24.20 12.85
N SER A 321 -12.36 23.86 11.93
CA SER A 321 -12.37 22.56 11.24
C SER A 321 -11.98 21.40 12.15
N LEU A 322 -11.26 21.65 13.25
CA LEU A 322 -10.84 20.61 14.19
C LEU A 322 -12.02 20.09 15.03
N GLU A 323 -13.01 20.94 15.30
CA GLU A 323 -14.23 20.55 16.01
C GLU A 323 -15.00 19.49 15.21
N MET A 324 -15.11 19.67 13.89
CA MET A 324 -15.79 18.73 12.99
C MET A 324 -15.09 17.36 12.89
N LEU A 325 -13.80 17.29 13.23
CA LEU A 325 -12.99 16.08 13.20
C LEU A 325 -12.86 15.41 14.57
N THR A 326 -13.49 15.98 15.59
CA THR A 326 -13.53 15.44 16.94
C THR A 326 -14.80 14.62 17.13
N VAL A 327 -14.64 13.33 17.41
CA VAL A 327 -15.75 12.39 17.67
C VAL A 327 -15.59 11.91 19.10
N ASN A 328 -16.66 11.99 19.90
CA ASN A 328 -16.65 11.58 21.31
C ASN A 328 -15.49 12.20 22.13
N GLY A 329 -15.16 13.47 21.87
CA GLY A 329 -14.06 14.18 22.53
C GLY A 329 -12.65 13.77 22.08
N THR A 330 -12.52 12.88 21.09
CA THR A 330 -11.23 12.43 20.55
C THR A 330 -11.05 12.93 19.11
N LEU A 331 -9.95 13.64 18.87
CA LEU A 331 -9.59 14.11 17.53
C LEU A 331 -9.18 12.93 16.65
N GLN A 332 -9.87 12.76 15.53
CA GLN A 332 -9.61 11.68 14.57
C GLN A 332 -8.46 12.08 13.64
N THR A 333 -7.22 11.89 14.08
CA THR A 333 -6.01 12.34 13.36
C THR A 333 -5.87 11.74 11.96
N ASP A 334 -6.34 10.50 11.75
CA ASP A 334 -6.35 9.86 10.43
C ASP A 334 -7.29 10.54 9.42
N ARG A 335 -8.24 11.38 9.88
CA ARG A 335 -9.14 12.13 9.01
C ARG A 335 -8.59 13.49 8.60
N ILE A 336 -7.52 13.98 9.24
CA ILE A 336 -6.97 15.33 9.00
C ILE A 336 -6.54 15.50 7.54
N PHE A 337 -5.67 14.61 7.04
CA PHE A 337 -5.14 14.74 5.69
C PHE A 337 -6.21 14.48 4.60
N PRO A 338 -7.07 13.45 4.71
CA PRO A 338 -8.22 13.29 3.82
C PRO A 338 -9.15 14.51 3.77
N THR A 339 -9.44 15.13 4.91
CA THR A 339 -10.27 16.34 4.97
C THR A 339 -9.61 17.48 4.21
N PHE A 340 -8.32 17.75 4.47
CA PHE A 340 -7.56 18.77 3.74
C PHE A 340 -7.58 18.54 2.21
N ILE A 341 -7.42 17.29 1.77
CA ILE A 341 -7.48 16.91 0.35
C ILE A 341 -8.83 17.30 -0.27
N VAL A 342 -9.92 17.13 0.46
CA VAL A 342 -11.27 17.32 -0.07
C VAL A 342 -11.70 18.79 -0.02
N THR A 343 -11.32 19.52 1.04
CA THR A 343 -11.78 20.88 1.32
C THR A 343 -10.86 21.95 0.74
N GLU A 344 -9.53 21.78 0.83
CA GLU A 344 -8.57 22.85 0.52
C GLU A 344 -7.88 22.68 -0.83
N LEU A 345 -7.71 21.45 -1.33
CA LEU A 345 -7.02 21.27 -2.61
C LEU A 345 -7.89 21.75 -3.78
N PRO A 346 -7.28 22.47 -4.73
CA PRO A 346 -8.01 22.91 -5.91
C PRO A 346 -8.39 21.72 -6.78
N SER A 347 -9.44 21.96 -7.58
CA SER A 347 -9.87 21.06 -8.64
C SER A 347 -8.68 20.62 -9.53
N GLY A 348 -8.62 19.34 -9.86
CA GLY A 348 -7.49 18.67 -10.52
C GLY A 348 -6.55 18.03 -9.52
N LEU A 349 -6.01 18.80 -8.56
CA LEU A 349 -5.11 18.26 -7.53
C LEU A 349 -5.84 17.38 -6.50
N ARG A 350 -7.08 17.74 -6.15
CA ARG A 350 -7.94 16.85 -5.35
C ARG A 350 -8.16 15.50 -6.05
N GLY A 351 -8.50 15.52 -7.35
CA GLY A 351 -8.62 14.30 -8.16
C GLY A 351 -7.32 13.49 -8.22
N LEU A 352 -6.17 14.15 -8.35
CA LEU A 352 -4.85 13.52 -8.31
C LEU A 352 -4.58 12.84 -6.95
N MET A 353 -4.97 13.46 -5.84
CA MET A 353 -4.81 12.87 -4.50
C MET A 353 -5.72 11.68 -4.26
N VAL A 354 -6.96 11.72 -4.76
CA VAL A 354 -7.83 10.53 -4.74
C VAL A 354 -7.22 9.41 -5.59
N ALA A 355 -6.66 9.75 -6.76
CA ALA A 355 -5.92 8.79 -7.59
C ALA A 355 -4.66 8.25 -6.88
N ALA A 356 -3.95 9.06 -6.09
CA ALA A 356 -2.81 8.63 -5.28
C ALA A 356 -3.20 7.60 -4.20
N ILE A 357 -4.34 7.81 -3.55
CA ILE A 357 -4.92 6.84 -2.60
C ILE A 357 -5.26 5.52 -3.31
N PHE A 358 -5.87 5.60 -4.50
CA PHE A 358 -6.17 4.43 -5.32
C PHE A 358 -4.89 3.71 -5.75
N ALA A 359 -3.87 4.47 -6.14
CA ALA A 359 -2.57 3.96 -6.54
C ALA A 359 -1.91 3.12 -5.45
N ALA A 360 -1.86 3.63 -4.21
CA ALA A 360 -1.32 2.91 -3.07
C ALA A 360 -2.09 1.60 -2.77
N ALA A 361 -3.43 1.65 -2.85
CA ALA A 361 -4.27 0.46 -2.65
C ALA A 361 -4.07 -0.60 -3.74
N MET A 362 -4.11 -0.19 -5.00
CA MET A 362 -4.02 -1.08 -6.16
C MET A 362 -2.64 -1.75 -6.27
N SER A 363 -1.56 -1.05 -5.89
CA SER A 363 -0.21 -1.63 -5.84
C SER A 363 -0.14 -2.77 -4.83
N THR A 364 -0.63 -2.53 -3.61
CA THR A 364 -0.65 -3.56 -2.56
C THR A 364 -1.51 -4.76 -2.98
N LEU A 365 -2.70 -4.49 -3.54
CA LEU A 365 -3.67 -5.51 -3.94
C LEU A 365 -3.13 -6.40 -5.08
N SER A 366 -2.64 -5.82 -6.16
CA SER A 366 -2.12 -6.59 -7.31
C SER A 366 -0.93 -7.47 -6.93
N SER A 367 -0.07 -6.95 -6.04
CA SER A 367 1.07 -7.67 -5.50
C SER A 367 0.65 -8.91 -4.72
N SER A 368 -0.36 -8.79 -3.85
CA SER A 368 -0.83 -9.93 -3.06
C SER A 368 -1.63 -10.94 -3.87
N LEU A 369 -2.35 -10.50 -4.89
CA LEU A 369 -2.98 -11.40 -5.85
C LEU A 369 -1.93 -12.28 -6.56
N ASN A 370 -0.86 -11.67 -7.08
CA ASN A 370 0.18 -12.41 -7.79
C ASN A 370 0.98 -13.32 -6.83
N ALA A 371 1.34 -12.83 -5.65
CA ALA A 371 2.04 -13.60 -4.63
C ALA A 371 1.19 -14.77 -4.10
N SER A 372 -0.12 -14.57 -3.91
CA SER A 372 -1.03 -15.63 -3.48
C SER A 372 -1.25 -16.67 -4.56
N ALA A 373 -1.35 -16.25 -5.83
CA ALA A 373 -1.40 -17.17 -6.96
C ALA A 373 -0.13 -18.00 -7.08
N SER A 374 1.05 -17.38 -6.95
CA SER A 374 2.34 -18.10 -6.99
C SER A 374 2.46 -19.11 -5.85
N THR A 375 2.14 -18.70 -4.61
CA THR A 375 2.14 -19.58 -3.43
C THR A 375 1.17 -20.76 -3.61
N THR A 376 -0.05 -20.49 -4.09
CA THR A 376 -1.06 -21.54 -4.31
C THR A 376 -0.59 -22.58 -5.32
N VAL A 377 -0.03 -22.13 -6.45
CA VAL A 377 0.38 -23.03 -7.53
C VAL A 377 1.68 -23.75 -7.19
N ALA A 378 2.71 -23.01 -6.77
CA ALA A 378 4.05 -23.56 -6.56
C ALA A 378 4.15 -24.44 -5.30
N ASP A 379 3.46 -24.08 -4.21
CA ASP A 379 3.66 -24.76 -2.92
C ASP A 379 2.63 -25.87 -2.67
N PHE A 380 1.49 -25.84 -3.37
CA PHE A 380 0.43 -26.84 -3.23
C PHE A 380 0.13 -27.58 -4.53
N TYR A 381 -0.22 -26.86 -5.59
CA TYR A 381 -0.79 -27.50 -6.78
C TYR A 381 0.24 -28.27 -7.62
N MET A 382 1.44 -27.71 -7.83
CA MET A 382 2.54 -28.38 -8.51
C MET A 382 2.99 -29.63 -7.74
N PRO A 383 3.26 -29.59 -6.42
CA PRO A 383 3.54 -30.78 -5.62
C PRO A 383 2.42 -31.82 -5.66
N ALA A 384 1.15 -31.41 -5.54
CA ALA A 384 0.00 -32.34 -5.55
C ALA A 384 -0.16 -33.07 -6.89
N THR A 385 0.33 -32.49 -7.99
CA THR A 385 0.32 -33.11 -9.33
C THR A 385 1.66 -33.75 -9.69
N GLY A 386 2.63 -33.75 -8.78
CA GLY A 386 3.99 -34.25 -8.99
C GLY A 386 4.76 -33.52 -10.10
N GLY A 387 4.39 -32.27 -10.43
CA GLY A 387 5.02 -31.52 -11.52
C GLY A 387 4.70 -32.05 -12.93
N ARG A 388 3.74 -32.98 -13.09
CA ARG A 388 3.53 -33.72 -14.35
C ARG A 388 2.59 -33.04 -15.34
N ARG A 389 2.00 -31.88 -15.00
CA ARG A 389 1.09 -31.16 -15.91
C ARG A 389 1.89 -30.24 -16.84
N SER A 390 1.29 -29.85 -17.97
CA SER A 390 1.91 -28.92 -18.90
C SER A 390 2.01 -27.50 -18.31
N GLU A 391 2.96 -26.70 -18.80
CA GLU A 391 3.10 -25.28 -18.46
C GLU A 391 1.79 -24.51 -18.66
N GLU A 392 1.09 -24.75 -19.78
CA GLU A 392 -0.21 -24.12 -20.07
C GLU A 392 -1.27 -24.46 -19.03
N HIS A 393 -1.25 -25.67 -18.48
CA HIS A 393 -2.17 -26.07 -17.42
C HIS A 393 -1.89 -25.31 -16.13
N TYR A 394 -0.63 -25.25 -15.71
CA TYR A 394 -0.26 -24.52 -14.51
C TYR A 394 -0.48 -23.02 -14.64
N LEU A 395 -0.22 -22.44 -15.82
CA LEU A 395 -0.54 -21.05 -16.11
C LEU A 395 -2.04 -20.77 -15.98
N ARG A 396 -2.90 -21.67 -16.49
CA ARG A 396 -4.36 -21.56 -16.29
C ARG A 396 -4.74 -21.63 -14.82
N MET A 397 -4.07 -22.46 -14.03
CA MET A 397 -4.32 -22.51 -12.58
C MET A 397 -3.86 -21.24 -11.87
N ALA A 398 -2.68 -20.71 -12.22
CA ALA A 398 -2.18 -19.43 -11.69
C ALA A 398 -3.18 -18.28 -11.93
N LYS A 399 -3.70 -18.20 -13.15
CA LYS A 399 -4.73 -17.25 -13.56
C LYS A 399 -6.03 -17.43 -12.77
N ARG A 400 -6.50 -18.67 -12.59
CA ARG A 400 -7.69 -18.96 -11.75
C ARG A 400 -7.46 -18.63 -10.28
N SER A 401 -6.29 -18.91 -9.73
CA SER A 401 -5.92 -18.56 -8.35
C SER A 401 -5.89 -17.04 -8.15
N THR A 402 -5.43 -16.28 -9.14
CA THR A 402 -5.48 -14.80 -9.10
C THR A 402 -6.91 -14.29 -8.95
N ILE A 403 -7.85 -14.84 -9.75
CA ILE A 403 -9.28 -14.50 -9.65
C ILE A 403 -9.83 -14.91 -8.27
N LEU A 404 -9.55 -16.12 -7.81
CA LEU A 404 -10.02 -16.63 -6.52
C LEU A 404 -9.62 -15.70 -5.37
N TRP A 405 -8.34 -15.36 -5.26
CA TRP A 405 -7.86 -14.49 -4.19
C TRP A 405 -8.39 -13.07 -4.30
N GLY A 406 -8.62 -12.58 -5.52
CA GLY A 406 -9.30 -11.30 -5.75
C GLY A 406 -10.73 -11.28 -5.21
N PHE A 407 -11.49 -12.34 -5.47
CA PHE A 407 -12.82 -12.49 -4.88
C PHE A 407 -12.77 -12.62 -3.35
N VAL A 408 -11.80 -13.33 -2.80
CA VAL A 408 -11.62 -13.43 -1.34
C VAL A 408 -11.37 -12.05 -0.72
N GLN A 409 -10.45 -11.27 -1.28
CA GLN A 409 -10.12 -9.93 -0.77
C GLN A 409 -11.31 -8.96 -0.88
N ILE A 410 -12.03 -8.98 -2.02
CA ILE A 410 -13.26 -8.20 -2.19
C ILE A 410 -14.33 -8.63 -1.17
N LEU A 411 -14.52 -9.93 -0.98
CA LEU A 411 -15.49 -10.47 -0.02
C LEU A 411 -15.13 -10.05 1.40
N THR A 412 -13.86 -10.14 1.80
CA THR A 412 -13.38 -9.66 3.09
C THR A 412 -13.66 -8.16 3.26
N ALA A 413 -13.40 -7.35 2.24
CA ALA A 413 -13.71 -5.92 2.28
C ALA A 413 -15.21 -5.68 2.48
N CYS A 414 -16.08 -6.39 1.75
CA CYS A 414 -17.54 -6.31 1.89
C CYS A 414 -18.04 -6.77 3.27
N ILE A 415 -17.44 -7.80 3.85
CA ILE A 415 -17.74 -8.27 5.22
C ILE A 415 -17.32 -7.19 6.23
N ALA A 416 -16.15 -6.57 6.04
CA ALA A 416 -15.66 -5.50 6.91
C ALA A 416 -16.63 -4.31 6.97
N ILE A 417 -17.34 -3.99 5.89
CA ILE A 417 -18.41 -2.96 5.91
C ILE A 417 -19.48 -3.31 6.95
N ARG A 418 -19.97 -4.55 6.96
CA ARG A 418 -21.05 -5.00 7.86
C ARG A 418 -20.60 -5.08 9.31
N ILE A 419 -19.33 -5.42 9.54
CA ILE A 419 -18.74 -5.43 10.88
C ILE A 419 -18.52 -3.98 11.34
N SER A 420 -18.04 -3.11 10.46
CA SER A 420 -17.78 -1.70 10.74
C SER A 420 -19.05 -0.93 11.09
N THR A 421 -20.21 -1.19 10.48
CA THR A 421 -21.47 -0.56 10.92
C THR A 421 -21.93 -1.03 12.31
N ARG A 422 -21.23 -1.97 12.95
CA ARG A 422 -21.43 -2.37 14.36
C ARG A 422 -20.25 -1.95 15.24
N VAL A 423 -19.03 -1.93 14.69
CA VAL A 423 -17.78 -1.64 15.41
C VAL A 423 -17.39 -0.16 15.38
N VAL A 424 -17.75 0.59 14.34
CA VAL A 424 -17.58 2.07 14.30
C VAL A 424 -18.53 2.76 15.26
N ASP A 425 -19.68 2.16 15.56
CA ASP A 425 -20.61 2.67 16.57
C ASP A 425 -20.23 2.23 18.01
N GLU A 426 -19.36 1.22 18.17
CA GLU A 426 -18.96 0.66 19.47
C GLU A 426 -17.49 0.94 19.87
N VAL A 427 -16.62 1.36 18.94
CA VAL A 427 -15.16 1.51 19.16
C VAL A 427 -14.58 2.86 18.69
N LEU A 428 -15.35 3.71 18.01
CA LEU A 428 -15.01 5.12 17.73
C LEU A 428 -16.00 6.05 18.45
#